data_AF-A0A5C5RS52-F1
#
_entry.id   AF-A0A5C5RS52-F1
#
_cell.length_a   1.000
_cell.length_b   1.000
_cell.length_c   1.000
_cell.angle_alpha   90.00
_cell.angle_beta   90.00
_cell.angle_gamma   90.00
#
_symmetry.space_group_name_H-M   'P 1'
#
loop_
_entity.id
_entity.type
_entity.pdbx_description
1 polymer ?
#
loop_
_entity_poly.entity_id
_entity_poly.type
_entity_poly.pdbx_seq_one_letter_code
_entity_poly.pdbx_strand_id
1 'polypeptide(L)'
;MASHRYVQQVAGPAGATAALLGGVPRLRAVAPPRTAAAAPARLWPAWILLVAGLALALGSVAGGLPTTSAGATKMLDAFSPHLTPASLDRLDGDVDGISRFGAATRAESAAGRLTGAPRTADYANRSVDIETNARELLASARAAKPDVDALARIRGLGTLPQLLLLVGIVLAVAGAVLLRSRSAPQRRWASAAAAVGAVVLLVHPFASGLAGGSGSAGRVIDRFAPIMTEQQVVRLQHDFLSLVGAVGEIDRGTAVRRTPEVRAFTASWQTVSSDLASLTGAINDNLPDYRRLASTNAALPTPGGTFAVLPWAELALGVVVAGALVGSRRKALP
;
A
#
# COMPACT_ATOMS: atom_id res chain seq x y z
N MET A 1 17.17 -69.03 2.25
CA MET A 1 17.73 -70.37 2.57
C MET A 1 19.24 -70.21 2.73
N ALA A 2 19.72 -70.29 3.97
CA ALA A 2 20.74 -71.23 4.48
C ALA A 2 22.14 -71.13 3.84
N SER A 3 23.28 -71.34 4.51
CA SER A 3 23.79 -71.25 5.88
C SER A 3 25.21 -71.87 5.83
N HIS A 4 26.06 -71.56 6.81
CA HIS A 4 27.30 -72.28 7.23
C HIS A 4 28.58 -72.10 6.38
N ARG A 5 29.70 -71.58 6.90
CA ARG A 5 30.63 -71.99 8.00
C ARG A 5 31.51 -73.20 7.65
N TYR A 6 32.83 -72.97 7.60
CA TYR A 6 33.95 -73.82 8.07
C TYR A 6 35.15 -72.86 8.31
N VAL A 7 35.58 -72.55 9.54
CA VAL A 7 36.39 -73.30 10.52
C VAL A 7 37.74 -73.76 9.96
N GLN A 8 38.83 -73.13 10.43
CA GLN A 8 40.04 -73.86 10.81
C GLN A 8 40.82 -73.11 11.90
N GLN A 9 40.77 -73.69 13.10
CA GLN A 9 41.70 -73.49 14.21
C GLN A 9 43.01 -74.21 13.90
N VAL A 10 44.15 -73.60 14.23
CA VAL A 10 45.39 -74.32 14.56
C VAL A 10 45.94 -73.72 15.84
N ALA A 11 46.23 -74.60 16.80
CA ALA A 11 46.77 -74.28 18.11
C ALA A 11 48.17 -74.88 18.28
N GLY A 12 49.01 -74.17 19.05
CA GLY A 12 50.17 -74.69 19.78
C GLY A 12 51.54 -74.49 19.10
N PRO A 13 52.65 -74.35 19.87
CA PRO A 13 52.81 -74.76 21.26
C PRO A 13 53.36 -73.68 22.22
N ALA A 14 53.27 -74.00 23.51
CA ALA A 14 53.95 -73.34 24.62
C ALA A 14 55.41 -73.83 24.74
N GLY A 15 56.32 -72.96 25.19
CA GLY A 15 57.65 -73.40 25.65
C GLY A 15 58.72 -72.30 25.77
N ALA A 16 59.04 -71.95 27.02
CA ALA A 16 60.37 -71.62 27.56
C ALA A 16 61.16 -70.36 27.12
N THR A 17 61.15 -69.38 28.02
CA THR A 17 62.31 -68.63 28.58
C THR A 17 63.57 -68.39 27.74
N ALA A 18 63.87 -67.11 27.45
CA ALA A 18 65.20 -66.54 27.58
C ALA A 18 65.12 -65.00 27.65
N ALA A 19 65.59 -64.43 28.75
CA ALA A 19 65.78 -63.00 28.91
C ALA A 19 66.95 -62.54 28.04
N LEU A 20 66.74 -61.55 27.18
CA LEU A 20 67.80 -60.74 26.59
C LEU A 20 67.35 -59.29 26.54
N LEU A 21 68.02 -58.49 27.37
CA LEU A 21 67.97 -57.05 27.45
C LEU A 21 68.32 -56.42 26.10
N GLY A 22 67.36 -55.74 25.49
CA GLY A 22 67.56 -54.92 24.29
C GLY A 22 66.48 -53.85 24.23
N GLY A 23 66.84 -52.61 24.51
CA GLY A 23 65.94 -51.48 24.63
C GLY A 23 65.12 -51.23 23.36
N VAL A 24 63.82 -51.43 23.45
CA VAL A 24 62.85 -50.98 22.44
C VAL A 24 62.50 -49.53 22.78
N PRO A 25 62.73 -48.54 21.89
CA PRO A 25 62.27 -47.18 22.14
C PRO A 25 60.74 -47.22 22.29
N ARG A 26 60.25 -46.74 23.43
CA ARG A 26 58.81 -46.59 23.69
C ARG A 26 58.17 -45.88 22.51
N LEU A 27 57.34 -46.59 21.75
CA LEU A 27 56.42 -45.99 20.79
C LEU A 27 55.55 -45.01 21.58
N ARG A 28 55.88 -43.72 21.45
CA ARG A 28 55.08 -42.63 21.99
C ARG A 28 53.70 -42.78 21.37
N ALA A 29 52.68 -43.03 22.18
CA ALA A 29 51.30 -43.03 21.71
C ALA A 29 51.04 -41.67 21.04
N VAL A 30 51.00 -41.67 19.70
CA VAL A 30 50.56 -40.51 18.93
C VAL A 30 49.10 -40.35 19.29
N ALA A 31 48.80 -39.34 20.11
CA ALA A 31 47.43 -39.00 20.44
C ALA A 31 46.66 -38.84 19.11
N PRO A 32 45.48 -39.47 18.97
CA PRO A 32 44.67 -39.28 17.77
C PRO A 32 44.48 -37.77 17.57
N PRO A 33 44.56 -37.26 16.33
CA PRO A 33 44.34 -35.83 16.08
C PRO A 33 43.04 -35.46 16.76
N ARG A 34 43.11 -34.56 17.74
CA ARG A 34 41.92 -33.95 18.33
C ARG A 34 41.26 -33.20 17.18
N THR A 35 40.34 -33.86 16.49
CA THR A 35 39.35 -33.22 15.64
C THR A 35 38.53 -32.39 16.60
N ALA A 36 38.96 -31.14 16.81
CA ALA A 36 38.16 -30.14 17.50
C ALA A 36 36.80 -30.17 16.80
N ALA A 37 35.78 -30.65 17.52
CA ALA A 37 34.43 -30.69 17.00
C ALA A 37 34.09 -29.27 16.55
N ALA A 38 33.94 -29.07 15.25
CA ALA A 38 33.58 -27.77 14.70
C ALA A 38 32.30 -27.34 15.40
N ALA A 39 32.33 -26.18 16.06
CA ALA A 39 31.18 -25.67 16.79
C ALA A 39 29.94 -25.68 15.87
N PRO A 40 28.78 -26.14 16.33
CA PRO A 40 27.59 -26.25 15.49
C PRO A 40 27.29 -24.90 14.85
N ALA A 41 27.15 -24.88 13.52
CA ALA A 41 26.83 -23.68 12.78
C ALA A 41 25.50 -23.11 13.30
N ARG A 42 25.48 -21.84 13.67
CA ARG A 42 24.23 -21.17 14.09
C ARG A 42 23.29 -21.08 12.89
N LEU A 43 22.21 -21.86 12.92
CA LEU A 43 21.19 -21.90 11.86
C LEU A 43 20.16 -20.76 11.97
N TRP A 44 20.09 -20.08 13.12
CA TRP A 44 19.08 -19.06 13.38
C TRP A 44 19.07 -17.89 12.38
N PRO A 45 20.21 -17.33 11.92
CA PRO A 45 20.20 -16.28 10.89
C PRO A 45 19.55 -16.72 9.58
N ALA A 46 19.76 -17.97 9.17
CA ALA A 46 19.19 -18.50 7.94
C ALA A 46 17.67 -18.74 8.07
N TRP A 47 17.22 -19.18 9.25
CA TRP A 47 15.80 -19.24 9.59
C TRP A 47 15.13 -17.87 9.61
N ILE A 48 15.77 -16.85 10.20
CA ILE A 48 15.25 -15.48 10.19
C ILE A 48 15.02 -15.01 8.75
N LEU A 49 16.01 -15.19 7.86
CA LEU A 49 15.89 -14.81 6.45
C LEU A 49 14.75 -15.55 5.75
N LEU A 50 14.64 -16.86 5.99
CA LEU A 50 13.59 -17.67 5.39
C LEU A 50 12.19 -17.22 5.83
N VAL A 51 11.98 -17.05 7.14
CA VAL A 51 10.68 -16.65 7.69
C VAL A 51 10.34 -15.21 7.30
N ALA A 52 11.30 -14.28 7.40
CA ALA A 52 11.13 -12.90 6.98
C ALA A 52 10.79 -12.80 5.48
N GLY A 53 11.51 -13.53 4.64
CA GLY A 53 11.28 -13.54 3.20
C GLY A 53 9.91 -14.12 2.83
N LEU A 54 9.52 -15.24 3.43
CA LEU A 54 8.20 -15.83 3.24
C LEU A 54 7.08 -14.91 3.75
N ALA A 55 7.23 -14.32 4.94
CA ALA A 55 6.26 -13.38 5.49
C ALA A 55 6.09 -12.15 4.60
N LEU A 56 7.18 -11.60 4.06
CA LEU A 56 7.14 -10.45 3.15
C LEU A 56 6.49 -10.80 1.80
N ALA A 57 6.86 -11.94 1.21
CA ALA A 57 6.30 -12.40 -0.06
C ALA A 57 4.81 -12.73 0.07
N LEU A 58 4.42 -13.49 1.09
CA LEU A 58 3.03 -13.83 1.35
C LEU A 58 2.23 -12.61 1.77
N GLY A 59 2.77 -11.74 2.63
CA GLY A 59 2.12 -10.49 3.06
C GLY A 59 1.85 -9.56 1.88
N SER A 60 2.76 -9.50 0.91
CA SER A 60 2.57 -8.72 -0.32
C SER A 60 1.37 -9.23 -1.13
N VAL A 61 1.18 -10.54 -1.26
CA VAL A 61 0.10 -11.11 -2.08
C VAL A 61 -1.21 -11.24 -1.29
N ALA A 62 -1.17 -11.89 -0.13
CA ALA A 62 -2.33 -12.18 0.70
C ALA A 62 -2.91 -10.93 1.37
N GLY A 63 -2.08 -9.90 1.62
CA GLY A 63 -2.53 -8.62 2.15
C GLY A 63 -3.26 -7.73 1.14
N GLY A 64 -3.42 -8.17 -0.12
CA GLY A 64 -4.13 -7.40 -1.15
C GLY A 64 -3.38 -6.15 -1.64
N LEU A 65 -2.11 -5.97 -1.26
CA LEU A 65 -1.33 -4.78 -1.62
C LEU A 65 -1.26 -4.51 -3.15
N PRO A 66 -1.17 -5.50 -4.06
CA PRO A 66 -1.23 -5.28 -5.51
C PRO A 66 -2.52 -4.60 -5.96
N THR A 67 -3.68 -5.09 -5.51
CA THR A 67 -4.98 -4.54 -5.91
C THR A 67 -5.26 -3.21 -5.22
N THR A 68 -4.78 -3.04 -3.99
CA THR A 68 -4.91 -1.78 -3.24
C THR A 68 -4.02 -0.67 -3.81
N SER A 69 -2.77 -0.95 -4.15
CA SER A 69 -1.85 0.04 -4.76
C SER A 69 -2.25 0.41 -6.19
N ALA A 70 -2.72 -0.56 -6.98
CA ALA A 70 -3.29 -0.30 -8.30
C ALA A 70 -4.55 0.58 -8.19
N GLY A 71 -5.45 0.27 -7.24
CA GLY A 71 -6.62 1.09 -6.95
C GLY A 71 -6.26 2.51 -6.49
N ALA A 72 -5.28 2.65 -5.59
CA ALA A 72 -4.79 3.96 -5.16
C ALA A 72 -4.21 4.78 -6.32
N THR A 73 -3.44 4.15 -7.21
CA THR A 73 -2.87 4.81 -8.39
C THR A 73 -3.98 5.25 -9.35
N LYS A 74 -4.93 4.36 -9.66
CA LYS A 74 -6.11 4.68 -10.48
C LYS A 74 -6.91 5.85 -9.90
N MET A 75 -7.12 5.87 -8.59
CA MET A 75 -7.80 6.99 -7.92
C MET A 75 -7.03 8.30 -8.07
N LEU A 76 -5.71 8.29 -7.82
CA LEU A 76 -4.88 9.48 -7.99
C LEU A 76 -4.95 10.00 -9.43
N ASP A 77 -4.87 9.11 -10.42
CA ASP A 77 -4.96 9.48 -11.83
C ASP A 77 -6.34 10.05 -12.20
N ALA A 78 -7.42 9.45 -11.69
CA ALA A 78 -8.79 9.90 -11.94
C ALA A 78 -9.09 11.27 -11.30
N PHE A 79 -8.59 11.53 -10.08
CA PHE A 79 -8.85 12.78 -9.36
C PHE A 79 -7.83 13.89 -9.65
N SER A 80 -6.64 13.56 -10.15
CA SER A 80 -5.60 14.53 -10.51
C SER A 80 -6.12 15.71 -11.37
N PRO A 81 -6.86 15.50 -12.47
CA PRO A 81 -7.36 16.62 -13.29
C PRO A 81 -8.36 17.51 -12.54
N HIS A 82 -9.01 17.01 -11.50
CA HIS A 82 -10.00 17.75 -10.72
C HIS A 82 -9.41 18.49 -9.51
N LEU A 83 -8.20 18.11 -9.08
CA LEU A 83 -7.52 18.68 -7.91
C LEU A 83 -6.40 19.68 -8.27
N THR A 84 -6.37 20.13 -9.53
CA THR A 84 -5.50 21.25 -9.93
C THR A 84 -6.03 22.57 -9.37
N PRO A 85 -5.18 23.58 -9.10
CA PRO A 85 -5.65 24.89 -8.67
C PRO A 85 -6.69 25.48 -9.63
N ALA A 86 -6.44 25.42 -10.94
CA ALA A 86 -7.36 25.92 -11.95
C ALA A 86 -8.72 25.19 -11.96
N SER A 87 -8.72 23.87 -11.75
CA SER A 87 -9.96 23.09 -11.65
C SER A 87 -10.73 23.41 -10.37
N LEU A 88 -10.03 23.57 -9.24
CA LEU A 88 -10.65 23.93 -7.96
C LEU A 88 -11.19 25.36 -7.95
N ASP A 89 -10.55 26.29 -8.66
CA ASP A 89 -11.03 27.66 -8.84
C ASP A 89 -12.26 27.69 -9.77
N ARG A 90 -12.25 26.87 -10.82
CA ARG A 90 -13.41 26.71 -11.71
C ARG A 90 -14.62 26.15 -10.96
N LEU A 91 -14.42 25.07 -10.21
CA LEU A 91 -15.49 24.46 -9.41
C LEU A 91 -16.04 25.41 -8.35
N ASP A 92 -15.20 26.28 -7.79
CA ASP A 92 -15.65 27.37 -6.89
C ASP A 92 -16.60 28.32 -7.63
N GLY A 93 -16.22 28.73 -8.83
CA GLY A 93 -17.04 29.57 -9.70
C GLY A 93 -18.39 28.91 -10.05
N ASP A 94 -18.39 27.60 -10.29
CA ASP A 94 -19.61 26.82 -10.54
C ASP A 94 -20.51 26.78 -9.30
N VAL A 95 -19.94 26.53 -8.12
CA VAL A 95 -20.67 26.52 -6.83
C VAL A 95 -21.24 27.91 -6.51
N ASP A 96 -20.49 28.98 -6.76
CA ASP A 96 -20.96 30.36 -6.63
C ASP A 96 -22.05 30.70 -7.64
N GLY A 97 -21.98 30.13 -8.85
CA GLY A 97 -23.03 30.19 -9.86
C GLY A 97 -24.32 29.54 -9.37
N ILE A 98 -24.23 28.32 -8.82
CA ILE A 98 -25.35 27.58 -8.24
C ILE A 98 -25.96 28.36 -7.06
N SER A 99 -25.14 28.93 -6.17
CA SER A 99 -25.63 29.71 -5.03
C SER A 99 -26.41 30.96 -5.46
N ARG A 100 -25.87 31.74 -6.41
CA ARG A 100 -26.56 32.92 -6.96
C ARG A 100 -27.84 32.55 -7.69
N PHE A 101 -27.82 31.47 -8.46
CA PHE A 101 -29.00 30.92 -9.12
C PHE A 101 -30.08 30.51 -8.11
N GLY A 102 -29.69 29.77 -7.07
CA GLY A 102 -30.56 29.35 -5.97
C GLY A 102 -31.17 30.52 -5.19
N ALA A 103 -30.39 31.57 -4.92
CA ALA A 103 -30.89 32.78 -4.29
C ALA A 103 -31.93 33.50 -5.17
N ALA A 104 -31.68 33.60 -6.47
CA ALA A 104 -32.61 34.22 -7.41
C ALA A 104 -33.91 33.41 -7.55
N THR A 105 -33.83 32.08 -7.69
CA THR A 105 -35.03 31.23 -7.78
C THR A 105 -35.85 31.23 -6.49
N ARG A 106 -35.20 31.26 -5.31
CA ARG A 106 -35.92 31.44 -4.03
C ARG A 106 -36.62 32.78 -3.92
N ALA A 107 -36.01 33.87 -4.38
CA ALA A 107 -36.65 35.19 -4.40
C ALA A 107 -37.89 35.21 -5.31
N GLU A 108 -37.81 34.56 -6.48
CA GLU A 108 -38.97 34.41 -7.39
C GLU A 108 -40.06 33.50 -6.78
N SER A 109 -39.67 32.43 -6.09
CA SER A 109 -40.58 31.54 -5.36
C SER A 109 -41.34 32.28 -4.27
N ALA A 110 -40.63 33.03 -3.42
CA ALA A 110 -41.20 33.80 -2.31
C ALA A 110 -42.18 34.88 -2.79
N ALA A 111 -41.98 35.39 -4.01
CA ALA A 111 -42.89 36.34 -4.63
C ALA A 111 -44.08 35.70 -5.37
N GLY A 112 -44.25 34.38 -5.28
CA GLY A 112 -45.34 33.64 -5.92
C GLY A 112 -45.24 33.58 -7.44
N ARG A 113 -44.05 33.81 -8.02
CA ARG A 113 -43.87 33.89 -9.48
C ARG A 113 -43.55 32.56 -10.15
N LEU A 114 -43.31 31.49 -9.37
CA LEU A 114 -42.99 30.16 -9.90
C LEU A 114 -44.20 29.22 -10.04
N THR A 115 -45.45 29.73 -9.95
CA THR A 115 -46.67 28.89 -10.00
C THR A 115 -46.79 28.10 -11.31
N GLY A 116 -46.29 28.64 -12.42
CA GLY A 116 -46.24 27.96 -13.73
C GLY A 116 -44.94 27.20 -14.00
N ALA A 117 -44.06 27.07 -13.00
CA ALA A 117 -42.72 26.51 -13.12
C ALA A 117 -42.42 25.53 -11.96
N PRO A 118 -43.11 24.37 -11.90
CA PRO A 118 -43.04 23.45 -10.77
C PRO A 118 -41.64 22.87 -10.54
N ARG A 119 -40.82 22.63 -11.58
CA ARG A 119 -39.45 22.11 -11.39
C ARG A 119 -38.52 23.18 -10.84
N THR A 120 -38.69 24.42 -11.27
CA THR A 120 -37.94 25.57 -10.75
C THR A 120 -38.33 25.85 -9.29
N ALA A 121 -39.62 25.70 -8.95
CA ALA A 121 -40.09 25.82 -7.58
C ALA A 121 -39.52 24.72 -6.67
N ASP A 122 -39.47 23.47 -7.13
CA ASP A 122 -38.84 22.35 -6.39
C ASP A 122 -37.35 22.61 -6.15
N TYR A 123 -36.61 23.03 -7.19
CA TYR A 123 -35.22 23.44 -7.04
C TYR A 123 -35.06 24.59 -6.05
N ALA A 124 -35.91 25.63 -6.11
CA ALA A 124 -35.85 26.76 -5.19
C ALA A 124 -35.95 26.29 -3.73
N ASN A 125 -36.85 25.35 -3.44
CA ASN A 125 -37.04 24.77 -2.10
C ASN A 125 -35.81 23.99 -1.61
N ARG A 126 -35.05 23.38 -2.52
CA ARG A 126 -33.86 22.55 -2.19
C ARG A 126 -32.53 23.26 -2.38
N SER A 127 -32.55 24.46 -2.94
CA SER A 127 -31.34 25.17 -3.38
C SER A 127 -30.31 25.38 -2.26
N VAL A 128 -30.75 25.61 -1.02
CA VAL A 128 -29.86 25.78 0.14
C VAL A 128 -29.13 24.47 0.47
N ASP A 129 -29.83 23.34 0.44
CA ASP A 129 -29.23 22.03 0.71
C ASP A 129 -28.24 21.64 -0.40
N ILE A 130 -28.61 21.89 -1.66
CA ILE A 130 -27.75 21.65 -2.83
C ILE A 130 -26.47 22.51 -2.74
N GLU A 131 -26.60 23.79 -2.41
CA GLU A 131 -25.47 24.71 -2.21
C GLU A 131 -24.55 24.24 -1.08
N THR A 132 -25.13 23.88 0.06
CA THR A 132 -24.38 23.41 1.24
C THR A 132 -23.60 22.14 0.90
N ASN A 133 -24.27 21.17 0.28
CA ASN A 133 -23.64 19.93 -0.17
C ASN A 133 -22.48 20.18 -1.15
N ALA A 134 -22.69 21.03 -2.16
CA ALA A 134 -21.66 21.35 -3.13
C ALA A 134 -20.43 22.05 -2.49
N ARG A 135 -20.66 22.96 -1.54
CA ARG A 135 -19.58 23.62 -0.78
C ARG A 135 -18.82 22.65 0.12
N GLU A 136 -19.50 21.75 0.82
CA GLU A 136 -18.86 20.76 1.69
C GLU A 136 -17.96 19.80 0.89
N LEU A 137 -18.43 19.37 -0.29
CA LEU A 137 -17.65 18.55 -1.21
C LEU A 137 -16.39 19.27 -1.69
N LEU A 138 -16.53 20.53 -2.14
CA LEU A 138 -15.40 21.33 -2.60
C LEU A 138 -14.42 21.63 -1.46
N ALA A 139 -14.91 21.95 -0.27
CA ALA A 139 -14.09 22.18 0.91
C ALA A 139 -13.29 20.92 1.30
N SER A 140 -13.93 19.75 1.25
CA SER A 140 -13.27 18.47 1.51
C SER A 140 -12.19 18.15 0.46
N ALA A 141 -12.46 18.40 -0.82
CA ALA A 141 -11.49 18.24 -1.90
C ALA A 141 -10.29 19.19 -1.74
N ARG A 142 -10.53 20.47 -1.42
CA ARG A 142 -9.47 21.47 -1.13
C ARG A 142 -8.64 21.07 0.08
N ALA A 143 -9.28 20.60 1.14
CA ALA A 143 -8.59 20.11 2.33
C ALA A 143 -7.75 18.85 2.03
N ALA A 144 -8.22 17.96 1.15
CA ALA A 144 -7.49 16.74 0.77
C ALA A 144 -6.29 17.00 -0.15
N LYS A 145 -6.32 18.06 -0.96
CA LYS A 145 -5.28 18.41 -1.95
C LYS A 145 -3.83 18.28 -1.46
N PRO A 146 -3.40 18.91 -0.35
CA PRO A 146 -1.99 18.82 0.07
C PRO A 146 -1.53 17.39 0.37
N ASP A 147 -2.45 16.55 0.85
CA ASP A 147 -2.14 15.15 1.12
C ASP A 147 -2.18 14.29 -0.15
N VAL A 148 -3.06 14.58 -1.10
CA VAL A 148 -3.03 13.99 -2.44
C VAL A 148 -1.71 14.34 -3.16
N ASP A 149 -1.28 15.60 -3.10
CA ASP A 149 -0.01 16.05 -3.67
C ASP A 149 1.19 15.35 -3.00
N ALA A 150 1.10 15.04 -1.70
CA ALA A 150 2.12 14.27 -1.00
C ALA A 150 2.18 12.81 -1.45
N LEU A 151 1.03 12.17 -1.69
CA LEU A 151 0.95 10.81 -2.21
C LEU A 151 1.43 10.71 -3.65
N ALA A 152 1.08 11.68 -4.50
CA ALA A 152 1.52 11.73 -5.89
C ALA A 152 3.05 11.87 -6.03
N ARG A 153 3.74 12.40 -4.99
CA ARG A 153 5.20 12.44 -4.93
C ARG A 153 5.84 11.10 -4.56
N ILE A 154 5.08 10.13 -4.06
CA ILE A 154 5.61 8.80 -3.72
C ILE A 154 5.95 8.05 -5.01
N ARG A 155 7.24 7.84 -5.24
CA ARG A 155 7.73 7.16 -6.44
C ARG A 155 7.47 5.66 -6.33
N GLY A 156 6.88 5.08 -7.36
CA GLY A 156 6.70 3.63 -7.44
C GLY A 156 5.62 3.06 -6.52
N LEU A 157 4.64 3.87 -6.09
CA LEU A 157 3.53 3.41 -5.25
C LEU A 157 2.83 2.17 -5.83
N GLY A 158 2.55 2.18 -7.14
CA GLY A 158 1.94 1.04 -7.85
C GLY A 158 2.87 -0.17 -8.06
N THR A 159 4.18 0.00 -7.86
CA THR A 159 5.19 -1.08 -7.96
C THR A 159 5.66 -1.60 -6.61
N LEU A 160 5.20 -0.98 -5.51
CA LEU A 160 5.58 -1.33 -4.15
C LEU A 160 5.34 -2.81 -3.83
N PRO A 161 4.18 -3.40 -4.15
CA PRO A 161 3.92 -4.80 -3.83
C PRO A 161 4.86 -5.76 -4.58
N GLN A 162 5.22 -5.45 -5.83
CA GLN A 162 6.13 -6.23 -6.65
C GLN A 162 7.55 -6.16 -6.08
N LEU A 163 7.97 -4.98 -5.61
CA LEU A 163 9.26 -4.81 -4.95
C LEU A 163 9.33 -5.62 -3.66
N LEU A 164 8.31 -5.53 -2.79
CA LEU A 164 8.26 -6.28 -1.54
C LEU A 164 8.21 -7.79 -1.80
N LEU A 165 7.43 -8.23 -2.78
CA LEU A 165 7.38 -9.62 -3.20
C LEU A 165 8.75 -10.13 -3.68
N LEU A 166 9.42 -9.38 -4.56
CA LEU A 166 10.73 -9.76 -5.09
C LEU A 166 11.78 -9.85 -3.98
N VAL A 167 11.84 -8.83 -3.10
CA VAL A 167 12.74 -8.84 -1.94
C VAL A 167 12.43 -10.02 -1.02
N GLY A 168 11.15 -10.31 -0.78
CA GLY A 168 10.71 -11.45 0.02
C GLY A 168 11.19 -12.79 -0.55
N ILE A 169 11.03 -13.00 -1.86
CA ILE A 169 11.52 -14.20 -2.55
C ILE A 169 13.04 -14.32 -2.44
N VAL A 170 13.77 -13.23 -2.69
CA VAL A 170 15.24 -13.22 -2.59
C VAL A 170 15.71 -13.60 -1.19
N LEU A 171 15.09 -13.04 -0.15
CA LEU A 171 15.41 -13.37 1.25
C LEU A 171 15.07 -14.83 1.59
N ALA A 172 13.93 -15.33 1.13
CA ALA A 172 13.52 -16.71 1.35
C ALA A 172 14.50 -17.70 0.71
N VAL A 173 14.87 -17.46 -0.55
CA VAL A 173 15.86 -18.28 -1.28
C VAL A 173 17.23 -18.20 -0.61
N ALA A 174 17.68 -17.01 -0.22
CA ALA A 174 18.95 -16.84 0.48
C ALA A 174 18.97 -17.61 1.81
N GLY A 175 17.89 -17.54 2.61
CA GLY A 175 17.72 -18.30 3.84
C GLY A 175 17.77 -19.81 3.60
N ALA A 176 17.02 -20.31 2.61
CA ALA A 176 17.00 -21.74 2.24
C ALA A 176 18.39 -22.24 1.78
N VAL A 177 19.09 -21.45 0.96
CA VAL A 177 20.45 -21.78 0.51
C VAL A 177 21.42 -21.81 1.69
N LEU A 178 21.32 -20.88 2.64
CA LEU A 178 22.16 -20.87 3.83
C LEU A 178 21.90 -22.05 4.78
N LEU A 179 20.66 -22.57 4.82
CA LEU A 179 20.30 -23.77 5.59
C LEU A 179 20.80 -25.06 4.92
N ARG A 180 20.72 -25.15 3.59
CA ARG A 180 20.97 -26.40 2.85
C ARG A 180 22.41 -26.54 2.34
N SER A 181 23.05 -25.43 1.96
CA SER A 181 24.34 -25.49 1.27
C SER A 181 25.52 -25.53 2.25
N ARG A 182 26.45 -26.45 1.99
CA ARG A 182 27.78 -26.46 2.60
C ARG A 182 28.85 -25.78 1.76
N SER A 183 28.51 -25.36 0.53
CA SER A 183 29.44 -24.77 -0.43
C SER A 183 29.69 -23.30 -0.10
N ALA A 184 30.96 -22.93 0.10
CA ALA A 184 31.38 -21.55 0.37
C ALA A 184 30.91 -20.53 -0.68
N PRO A 185 31.02 -20.76 -2.00
CA PRO A 185 30.54 -19.80 -3.00
C PRO A 185 29.01 -19.59 -2.94
N GLN A 186 28.23 -20.65 -2.73
CA GLN A 186 26.76 -20.53 -2.63
C GLN A 186 26.34 -19.73 -1.38
N ARG A 187 27.01 -19.96 -0.24
CA ARG A 187 26.77 -19.21 0.99
C ARG A 187 27.18 -17.74 0.86
N ARG A 188 28.27 -17.43 0.15
CA ARG A 188 28.70 -16.05 -0.14
C ARG A 188 27.67 -15.33 -1.00
N TRP A 189 27.21 -15.96 -2.08
CA TRP A 189 26.14 -15.41 -2.92
C TRP A 189 24.86 -15.14 -2.12
N ALA A 190 24.39 -16.12 -1.34
CA ALA A 190 23.18 -15.96 -0.54
C ALA A 190 23.30 -14.82 0.49
N SER A 191 24.47 -14.69 1.12
CA SER A 191 24.75 -13.59 2.05
C SER A 191 24.78 -12.22 1.35
N ALA A 192 25.33 -12.17 0.12
CA ALA A 192 25.34 -10.95 -0.69
C ALA A 192 23.92 -10.56 -1.13
N ALA A 193 23.12 -11.52 -1.61
CA ALA A 193 21.74 -11.31 -1.99
C ALA A 193 20.88 -10.81 -0.81
N ALA A 194 21.04 -11.43 0.37
CA ALA A 194 20.37 -10.97 1.59
C ALA A 194 20.83 -9.58 2.03
N ALA A 195 22.12 -9.25 1.87
CA ALA A 195 22.63 -7.91 2.16
C ALA A 195 22.02 -6.85 1.24
N VAL A 196 21.90 -7.14 -0.06
CA VAL A 196 21.20 -6.26 -1.01
C VAL A 196 19.74 -6.09 -0.61
N GLY A 197 19.03 -7.17 -0.25
CA GLY A 197 17.65 -7.10 0.24
C GLY A 197 17.50 -6.22 1.49
N ALA A 198 18.40 -6.34 2.46
CA ALA A 198 18.42 -5.47 3.64
C ALA A 198 18.63 -4.00 3.27
N VAL A 199 19.59 -3.70 2.38
CA VAL A 199 19.84 -2.33 1.92
C VAL A 199 18.61 -1.77 1.22
N VAL A 200 17.94 -2.54 0.36
CA VAL A 200 16.69 -2.11 -0.29
C VAL A 200 15.64 -1.77 0.76
N LEU A 201 15.35 -2.65 1.73
CA LEU A 201 14.36 -2.38 2.79
C LEU A 201 14.69 -1.15 3.65
N LEU A 202 15.98 -0.87 3.87
CA LEU A 202 16.42 0.28 4.67
C LEU A 202 16.34 1.61 3.90
N VAL A 203 16.62 1.58 2.61
CA VAL A 203 16.72 2.79 1.77
C VAL A 203 15.39 3.12 1.10
N HIS A 204 14.61 2.10 0.72
CA HIS A 204 13.40 2.25 -0.07
C HIS A 204 12.36 3.21 0.54
N PRO A 205 12.03 3.16 1.85
CA PRO A 205 11.07 4.09 2.45
C PRO A 205 11.42 5.57 2.26
N PHE A 206 12.71 5.91 2.23
CA PHE A 206 13.18 7.29 2.05
C PHE A 206 13.33 7.64 0.56
N ALA A 207 13.89 6.75 -0.24
CA ALA A 207 14.12 6.98 -1.67
C ALA A 207 12.80 7.09 -2.46
N SER A 208 11.77 6.36 -2.04
CA SER A 208 10.43 6.45 -2.63
C SER A 208 9.62 7.65 -2.11
N GLY A 209 10.02 8.24 -0.97
CA GLY A 209 9.23 9.25 -0.26
C GLY A 209 8.12 8.67 0.63
N LEU A 210 7.99 7.34 0.72
CA LEU A 210 6.98 6.65 1.53
C LEU A 210 7.02 7.07 3.01
N ALA A 211 8.20 7.24 3.60
CA ALA A 211 8.35 7.67 5.00
C ALA A 211 7.78 9.08 5.26
N GLY A 212 7.86 9.98 4.28
CA GLY A 212 7.31 11.33 4.37
C GLY A 212 5.82 11.41 4.00
N GLY A 213 5.34 10.53 3.12
CA GLY A 213 3.97 10.53 2.61
C GLY A 213 3.01 9.53 3.26
N SER A 214 3.50 8.59 4.08
CA SER A 214 2.68 7.51 4.65
C SER A 214 1.49 7.98 5.48
N GLY A 215 1.69 9.04 6.28
CA GLY A 215 0.60 9.64 7.06
C GLY A 215 -0.44 10.36 6.21
N SER A 216 -0.08 10.80 5.00
CA SER A 216 -1.03 11.44 4.07
C SER A 216 -2.05 10.44 3.53
N ALA A 217 -1.69 9.16 3.37
CA ALA A 217 -2.62 8.14 2.88
C ALA A 217 -3.86 8.01 3.77
N GLY A 218 -3.66 7.88 5.09
CA GLY A 218 -4.76 7.83 6.06
C GLY A 218 -5.61 9.10 6.04
N ARG A 219 -4.97 10.28 6.02
CA ARG A 219 -5.70 11.56 5.99
C ARG A 219 -6.51 11.77 4.70
N VAL A 220 -6.00 11.33 3.55
CA VAL A 220 -6.74 11.35 2.28
C VAL A 220 -7.98 10.47 2.39
N ILE A 221 -7.84 9.25 2.94
CA ILE A 221 -8.97 8.34 3.15
C ILE A 221 -10.01 9.01 4.06
N ASP A 222 -9.59 9.52 5.21
CA ASP A 222 -10.50 10.14 6.18
C ASP A 222 -11.23 11.36 5.61
N ARG A 223 -10.55 12.20 4.81
CA ARG A 223 -11.15 13.38 4.17
C ARG A 223 -12.10 13.04 3.02
N PHE A 224 -11.84 11.94 2.32
CA PHE A 224 -12.74 11.47 1.25
C PHE A 224 -13.86 10.56 1.76
N ALA A 225 -13.80 10.08 3.00
CA ALA A 225 -14.84 9.26 3.62
C ALA A 225 -16.27 9.82 3.50
N PRO A 226 -16.54 11.11 3.76
CA PRO A 226 -17.89 11.65 3.57
C PRO A 226 -18.32 11.70 2.09
N ILE A 227 -17.37 11.78 1.16
CA ILE A 227 -17.62 11.95 -0.28
C ILE A 227 -17.78 10.61 -1.00
N MET A 228 -16.92 9.64 -0.66
CA MET A 228 -16.79 8.36 -1.35
C MET A 228 -17.81 7.34 -0.80
N THR A 229 -19.10 7.68 -0.89
CA THR A 229 -20.21 6.80 -0.53
C THR A 229 -21.25 6.70 -1.66
N GLU A 230 -21.94 5.55 -1.75
CA GLU A 230 -23.06 5.38 -2.70
C GLU A 230 -24.18 6.39 -2.44
N GLN A 231 -24.45 6.68 -1.17
CA GLN A 231 -25.45 7.67 -0.77
C GLN A 231 -25.10 9.07 -1.30
N GLN A 232 -23.83 9.45 -1.25
CA GLN A 232 -23.37 10.73 -1.77
C GLN A 232 -23.47 10.78 -3.30
N VAL A 233 -23.17 9.68 -4.01
CA VAL A 233 -23.37 9.61 -5.47
C VAL A 233 -24.85 9.79 -5.84
N VAL A 234 -25.75 9.08 -5.15
CA VAL A 234 -27.20 9.22 -5.37
C VAL A 234 -27.66 10.64 -5.07
N ARG A 235 -27.14 11.26 -4.00
CA ARG A 235 -27.43 12.65 -3.65
C ARG A 235 -26.98 13.61 -4.75
N LEU A 236 -25.74 13.47 -5.23
CA LEU A 236 -25.19 14.28 -6.33
C LEU A 236 -26.01 14.14 -7.62
N GLN A 237 -26.42 12.93 -7.97
CA GLN A 237 -27.28 12.70 -9.13
C GLN A 237 -28.65 13.36 -8.96
N HIS A 238 -29.22 13.31 -7.76
CA HIS A 238 -30.50 13.95 -7.47
C HIS A 238 -30.42 15.49 -7.50
N ASP A 239 -29.33 16.05 -6.96
CA ASP A 239 -29.06 17.49 -6.99
C ASP A 239 -28.87 17.96 -8.45
N PHE A 240 -28.15 17.17 -9.26
CA PHE A 240 -27.99 17.41 -10.69
C PHE A 240 -29.33 17.38 -11.44
N LEU A 241 -30.19 16.39 -11.19
CA LEU A 241 -31.53 16.32 -11.80
C LEU A 241 -32.41 17.51 -11.43
N SER A 242 -32.31 18.02 -10.20
CA SER A 242 -33.02 19.22 -9.75
C SER A 242 -32.56 20.45 -10.54
N LEU A 243 -31.26 20.64 -10.70
CA LEU A 243 -30.67 21.72 -11.50
C LEU A 243 -31.05 21.63 -12.99
N VAL A 244 -30.93 20.45 -13.61
CA VAL A 244 -31.35 20.19 -15.00
C VAL A 244 -32.83 20.51 -15.19
N GLY A 245 -33.67 20.09 -14.23
CA GLY A 245 -35.11 20.31 -14.24
C GLY A 245 -35.45 21.80 -14.25
N ALA A 246 -34.82 22.58 -13.37
CA ALA A 246 -35.00 24.02 -13.29
C ALA A 246 -34.50 24.75 -14.55
N VAL A 247 -33.26 24.50 -14.99
CA VAL A 247 -32.69 25.14 -16.18
C VAL A 247 -33.51 24.83 -17.42
N GLY A 248 -33.88 23.56 -17.63
CA GLY A 248 -34.68 23.15 -18.78
C GLY A 248 -36.08 23.75 -18.79
N GLU A 249 -36.67 24.06 -17.63
CA GLU A 249 -37.98 24.73 -17.55
C GLU A 249 -37.85 26.23 -17.86
N ILE A 250 -36.78 26.88 -17.36
CA ILE A 250 -36.45 28.29 -17.63
C ILE A 250 -36.12 28.53 -19.12
N ASP A 251 -35.46 27.58 -19.77
CA ASP A 251 -35.09 27.69 -21.18
C ASP A 251 -36.30 27.56 -22.10
N ARG A 252 -37.24 26.68 -21.77
CA ARG A 252 -38.45 26.40 -22.59
C ARG A 252 -39.61 27.36 -22.33
N GLY A 253 -39.64 28.02 -21.17
CA GLY A 253 -40.81 28.77 -20.69
C GLY A 253 -40.59 30.28 -20.55
N THR A 254 -41.70 30.99 -20.39
CA THR A 254 -41.75 32.40 -19.95
C THR A 254 -42.17 32.54 -18.48
N ALA A 255 -42.43 31.42 -17.80
CA ALA A 255 -42.96 31.38 -16.44
C ALA A 255 -41.95 31.88 -15.38
N VAL A 256 -40.66 31.89 -15.69
CA VAL A 256 -39.61 32.35 -14.77
C VAL A 256 -39.00 33.64 -15.29
N ARG A 257 -38.94 34.66 -14.43
CA ARG A 257 -38.26 35.91 -14.77
C ARG A 257 -36.78 35.65 -14.96
N ARG A 258 -36.26 35.99 -16.13
CA ARG A 258 -34.82 35.89 -16.43
C ARG A 258 -34.06 37.04 -15.79
N THR A 259 -33.79 36.98 -14.49
CA THR A 259 -32.91 37.94 -13.81
C THR A 259 -31.47 37.83 -14.36
N PRO A 260 -30.58 38.81 -14.11
CA PRO A 260 -29.17 38.71 -14.52
C PRO A 260 -28.50 37.42 -14.04
N GLU A 261 -28.78 36.98 -12.82
CA GLU A 261 -28.21 35.78 -12.20
C GLU A 261 -28.72 34.51 -12.89
N VAL A 262 -30.03 34.43 -13.15
CA VAL A 262 -30.64 33.32 -13.89
C VAL A 262 -30.04 33.23 -15.29
N ARG A 263 -29.91 34.34 -16.01
CA ARG A 263 -29.31 34.35 -17.36
C ARG A 263 -27.84 33.96 -17.35
N ALA A 264 -27.08 34.42 -16.36
CA ALA A 264 -25.68 34.08 -16.24
C ALA A 264 -25.51 32.57 -16.00
N PHE A 265 -26.29 31.99 -15.09
CA PHE A 265 -26.22 30.57 -14.79
C PHE A 265 -26.71 29.69 -15.95
N THR A 266 -27.82 30.05 -16.63
CA THR A 266 -28.28 29.29 -17.79
C THR A 266 -27.27 29.35 -18.94
N ALA A 267 -26.57 30.47 -19.12
CA ALA A 267 -25.50 30.58 -20.11
C ALA A 267 -24.27 29.72 -19.78
N SER A 268 -23.92 29.57 -18.49
CA SER A 268 -22.81 28.72 -18.05
C SER A 268 -23.19 27.26 -17.81
N TRP A 269 -24.47 26.90 -17.93
CA TRP A 269 -25.01 25.60 -17.54
C TRP A 269 -24.29 24.41 -18.20
N GLN A 270 -23.95 24.51 -19.49
CA GLN A 270 -23.26 23.42 -20.19
C GLN A 270 -21.91 23.08 -19.53
N THR A 271 -21.14 24.11 -19.16
CA THR A 271 -19.87 23.94 -18.44
C THR A 271 -20.08 23.33 -17.06
N VAL A 272 -20.96 23.93 -16.25
CA VAL A 272 -21.28 23.43 -14.89
C VAL A 272 -21.74 21.97 -14.95
N SER A 273 -22.61 21.63 -15.90
CA SER A 273 -23.17 20.28 -16.02
C SER A 273 -22.11 19.24 -16.43
N SER A 274 -21.19 19.63 -17.32
CA SER A 274 -20.08 18.77 -17.74
C SER A 274 -19.12 18.50 -16.57
N ASP A 275 -18.78 19.53 -15.81
CA ASP A 275 -17.85 19.41 -14.69
C ASP A 275 -18.45 18.58 -13.54
N LEU A 276 -19.74 18.77 -13.21
CA LEU A 276 -20.48 17.94 -12.25
C LEU A 276 -20.61 16.48 -12.70
N ALA A 277 -20.91 16.24 -13.98
CA ALA A 277 -21.00 14.88 -14.53
C ALA A 277 -19.65 14.16 -14.48
N SER A 278 -18.57 14.85 -14.86
CA SER A 278 -17.20 14.30 -14.79
C SER A 278 -16.81 13.94 -13.36
N LEU A 279 -17.08 14.82 -12.39
CA LEU A 279 -16.78 14.55 -10.98
C LEU A 279 -17.60 13.39 -10.42
N THR A 280 -18.90 13.35 -10.72
CA THR A 280 -19.79 12.29 -10.26
C THR A 280 -19.36 10.93 -10.84
N GLY A 281 -18.97 10.91 -12.13
CA GLY A 281 -18.39 9.72 -12.77
C GLY A 281 -17.09 9.28 -12.09
N ALA A 282 -16.16 10.21 -11.85
CA ALA A 282 -14.90 9.91 -11.16
C ALA A 282 -15.12 9.34 -9.75
N ILE A 283 -16.09 9.88 -8.98
CA ILE A 283 -16.45 9.35 -7.67
C ILE A 283 -17.02 7.93 -7.80
N ASN A 284 -18.03 7.75 -8.66
CA ASN A 284 -18.73 6.48 -8.83
C ASN A 284 -17.78 5.34 -9.27
N ASP A 285 -16.93 5.60 -10.26
CA ASP A 285 -16.03 4.60 -10.85
C ASP A 285 -14.88 4.19 -9.93
N ASN A 286 -14.66 4.94 -8.86
CA ASN A 286 -13.59 4.72 -7.88
C ASN A 286 -14.11 4.34 -6.48
N LEU A 287 -15.43 4.24 -6.27
CA LEU A 287 -16.01 3.75 -5.01
C LEU A 287 -15.45 2.39 -4.55
N PRO A 288 -15.35 1.36 -5.43
CA PRO A 288 -14.81 0.07 -5.01
C PRO A 288 -13.33 0.14 -4.61
N ASP A 289 -12.54 0.94 -5.32
CA ASP A 289 -11.12 1.12 -5.07
C ASP A 289 -10.88 1.88 -3.76
N TYR A 290 -11.68 2.92 -3.49
CA TYR A 290 -11.67 3.64 -2.22
C TYR A 290 -12.02 2.72 -1.04
N ARG A 291 -13.08 1.90 -1.16
CA ARG A 291 -13.47 0.97 -0.08
C ARG A 291 -12.37 -0.03 0.23
N ARG A 292 -11.71 -0.56 -0.79
CA ARG A 292 -10.56 -1.48 -0.62
C ARG A 292 -9.39 -0.78 0.05
N LEU A 293 -9.11 0.47 -0.34
CA LEU A 293 -8.06 1.29 0.27
C LEU A 293 -8.35 1.56 1.75
N ALA A 294 -9.57 1.98 2.06
CA ALA A 294 -10.03 2.25 3.43
C ALA A 294 -9.98 1.00 4.31
N SER A 295 -10.45 -0.15 3.81
CA SER A 295 -10.41 -1.41 4.57
C SER A 295 -8.98 -1.92 4.80
N THR A 296 -8.10 -1.76 3.81
CA THR A 296 -6.67 -2.10 3.96
C THR A 296 -6.03 -1.19 5.01
N ASN A 297 -6.35 0.11 5.01
CA ASN A 297 -5.81 1.04 5.98
C ASN A 297 -6.32 0.75 7.40
N ALA A 298 -7.58 0.34 7.55
CA ALA A 298 -8.19 0.01 8.83
C ALA A 298 -7.69 -1.32 9.43
N ALA A 299 -6.90 -2.12 8.69
CA ALA A 299 -6.41 -3.41 9.18
C ALA A 299 -5.51 -3.31 10.42
N LEU A 300 -4.83 -2.17 10.63
CA LEU A 300 -4.05 -1.88 11.83
C LEU A 300 -4.65 -0.70 12.62
N PRO A 301 -4.96 -0.88 13.93
CA PRO A 301 -5.56 0.16 14.77
C PRO A 301 -4.51 1.17 15.24
N THR A 302 -3.91 1.88 14.29
CA THR A 302 -2.88 2.90 14.55
C THR A 302 -3.31 4.24 13.93
N PRO A 303 -2.87 5.39 14.48
CA PRO A 303 -3.11 6.68 13.84
C PRO A 303 -2.57 6.68 12.40
N GLY A 304 -3.45 6.89 11.42
CA GLY A 304 -3.11 6.81 9.99
C GLY A 304 -3.14 5.40 9.37
N GLY A 305 -3.43 4.37 10.16
CA GLY A 305 -3.68 3.00 9.72
C GLY A 305 -2.46 2.24 9.18
N THR A 306 -2.72 1.16 8.45
CA THR A 306 -1.68 0.29 7.87
C THR A 306 -0.66 1.06 7.04
N PHE A 307 -1.07 2.09 6.30
CA PHE A 307 -0.15 2.86 5.46
C PHE A 307 0.85 3.68 6.27
N ALA A 308 0.45 4.20 7.44
CA ALA A 308 1.35 4.93 8.33
C ALA A 308 2.47 4.02 8.90
N VAL A 309 2.16 2.74 9.12
CA VAL A 309 3.09 1.75 9.68
C VAL A 309 4.04 1.16 8.64
N LEU A 310 3.60 1.03 7.39
CA LEU A 310 4.33 0.36 6.32
C LEU A 310 5.82 0.75 6.17
N PRO A 311 6.21 2.03 6.08
CA PRO A 311 7.63 2.39 5.96
C PRO A 311 8.45 1.93 7.18
N TRP A 312 7.87 1.98 8.38
CA TRP A 312 8.55 1.56 9.61
C TRP A 312 8.68 0.04 9.70
N ALA A 313 7.69 -0.70 9.19
CA ALA A 313 7.77 -2.14 9.08
C ALA A 313 8.89 -2.57 8.11
N GLU A 314 9.03 -1.90 6.96
CA GLU A 314 10.15 -2.12 6.03
C GLU A 314 11.50 -1.86 6.70
N LEU A 315 11.65 -0.74 7.41
CA LEU A 315 12.88 -0.42 8.13
C LEU A 315 13.21 -1.43 9.22
N ALA A 316 12.24 -1.79 10.07
CA ALA A 316 12.43 -2.77 11.12
C ALA A 316 12.86 -4.12 10.55
N LEU A 317 12.23 -4.57 9.46
CA LEU A 317 12.61 -5.80 8.77
C LEU A 317 14.02 -5.71 8.20
N GLY A 318 14.38 -4.59 7.57
CA GLY A 318 15.73 -4.33 7.06
C GLY A 318 16.81 -4.41 8.15
N VAL A 319 16.54 -3.83 9.33
CA VAL A 319 17.44 -3.90 10.50
C VAL A 319 17.59 -5.33 11.00
N VAL A 320 16.49 -6.09 11.10
CA VAL A 320 16.52 -7.50 11.53
C VAL A 320 17.35 -8.35 10.57
N VAL A 321 17.15 -8.19 9.25
CA VAL A 321 17.91 -8.90 8.21
C VAL A 321 19.40 -8.53 8.27
N ALA A 322 19.73 -7.25 8.40
CA ALA A 322 21.11 -6.78 8.54
C ALA A 322 21.78 -7.33 9.81
N GLY A 323 21.06 -7.33 10.94
CA GLY A 323 21.51 -7.89 12.21
C GLY A 323 21.80 -9.38 12.12
N ALA A 324 20.93 -10.15 11.44
CA ALA A 324 21.15 -11.57 11.19
C ALA A 324 22.44 -11.83 10.39
N LEU A 325 22.70 -11.00 9.37
CA LEU A 325 23.93 -11.08 8.57
C LEU A 325 25.18 -10.75 9.38
N VAL A 326 25.16 -9.68 10.18
CA VAL A 326 26.30 -9.32 11.06
C VAL A 326 26.56 -10.40 12.12
N GLY A 327 25.50 -10.93 12.73
CA GLY A 327 25.57 -12.02 13.71
C GLY A 327 26.20 -13.29 13.13
N SER A 328 26.03 -13.54 11.83
CA SER A 328 26.69 -14.65 11.13
C SER A 328 28.20 -14.45 10.88
N ARG A 329 28.69 -13.19 10.87
CA ARG A 329 30.09 -12.84 10.57
C ARG A 329 31.01 -12.78 11.79
N ARG A 330 30.49 -12.46 12.97
CA ARG A 330 31.28 -12.15 14.20
C ARG A 330 32.08 -13.31 14.83
N LYS A 331 32.27 -14.46 14.17
CA LYS A 331 33.17 -15.55 14.65
C LYS A 331 34.11 -16.12 13.58
N ALA A 332 34.50 -15.30 12.60
CA ALA A 332 35.59 -15.60 11.67
C ALA A 332 36.84 -14.75 11.96
N LEU A 333 37.10 -14.43 13.23
CA LEU A 333 38.37 -13.84 13.67
C LEU A 333 39.18 -14.95 14.37
N PRO A 334 40.43 -15.18 13.95
CA PRO A 334 41.30 -16.26 14.44
C PRO A 334 41.68 -16.12 15.92
#